data_AF-A0A257EY44-F1
#
_entry.id   AF-A0A257EY44-F1
#
_cell.length_a   1.000
_cell.length_b   1.000
_cell.length_c   1.000
_cell.angle_alpha   90.00
_cell.angle_beta   90.00
_cell.angle_gamma   90.00
#
_symmetry.space_group_name_H-M   'P 1'
#
loop_
_entity.id
_entity.type
_entity.pdbx_description
1 polymer ?
#
loop_
_entity_poly.entity_id
_entity_poly.type
_entity_poly.pdbx_seq_one_letter_code
_entity_poly.pdbx_strand_id
1 'polypeptide(L)'
;LSYLKGFILIYNYIQLAVRKGKLEQIPLLFCGKTTLEDMRTLRQLVDEGLVAPPKYLPPQFRDLNALSAWMCFSNFLNHLSLDRIEADYANIL
;
A
#
# COMPACT_ATOMS: atom_id res chain seq x y z
N LEU A 1 -4.50 -19.87 7.33
CA LEU A 1 -3.20 -19.16 7.15
C LEU A 1 -3.02 -18.50 5.77
N SER A 2 -3.49 -19.09 4.66
CA SER A 2 -3.12 -18.65 3.31
C SER A 2 -3.51 -17.22 2.93
N TYR A 3 -4.67 -16.73 3.37
CA TYR A 3 -5.12 -15.36 3.07
C TYR A 3 -4.32 -14.26 3.80
N LEU A 4 -3.85 -14.53 5.01
CA LEU A 4 -3.09 -13.56 5.80
C LEU A 4 -1.74 -13.24 5.15
N LYS A 5 -1.07 -14.25 4.59
CA LYS A 5 0.18 -14.06 3.84
C LYS A 5 -0.03 -13.13 2.65
N GLY A 6 -1.07 -13.36 1.86
CA GLY A 6 -1.39 -12.51 0.71
C GLY A 6 -1.67 -11.06 1.13
N PHE A 7 -2.44 -10.87 2.20
CA PHE A 7 -2.72 -9.55 2.75
C PHE A 7 -1.43 -8.82 3.17
N ILE A 8 -0.56 -9.47 3.94
CA ILE A 8 0.71 -8.88 4.40
C ILE A 8 1.59 -8.48 3.21
N LEU A 9 1.68 -9.33 2.18
CA LEU A 9 2.47 -9.04 0.99
C LEU A 9 1.95 -7.83 0.23
N ILE A 10 0.62 -7.72 0.03
CA ILE A 10 0.00 -6.57 -0.64
C ILE A 10 0.19 -5.29 0.19
N TYR A 11 -0.02 -5.37 1.50
CA TYR A 11 0.19 -4.24 2.40
C TYR A 11 1.64 -3.72 2.34
N ASN A 12 2.61 -4.62 2.43
CA ASN A 12 4.03 -4.27 2.33
C ASN A 12 4.38 -3.68 0.96
N TYR A 13 3.80 -4.21 -0.12
CA TYR A 13 3.98 -3.66 -1.46
C TYR A 13 3.48 -2.22 -1.55
N ILE A 14 2.26 -1.94 -1.05
CA ILE A 14 1.68 -0.59 -1.03
C ILE A 14 2.55 0.36 -0.20
N GLN A 15 2.97 -0.06 1.00
CA GLN A 15 3.82 0.76 1.87
C GLN A 15 5.18 1.05 1.22
N LEU A 16 5.77 0.08 0.53
CA LEU A 16 7.02 0.27 -0.21
C LEU A 16 6.84 1.18 -1.43
N ALA A 17 5.73 1.05 -2.16
CA ALA A 17 5.40 1.91 -3.30
C ALA A 17 5.27 3.37 -2.87
N VAL A 18 4.57 3.64 -1.76
CA VAL A 18 4.47 4.97 -1.14
C VAL A 18 5.85 5.50 -0.75
N ARG A 19 6.67 4.70 -0.05
CA ARG A 19 8.03 5.10 0.36
C ARG A 19 8.96 5.40 -0.82
N LYS A 20 8.74 4.76 -1.97
CA LYS A 20 9.51 4.98 -3.20
C LYS A 20 8.91 6.06 -4.12
N GLY A 21 7.79 6.68 -3.72
CA GLY A 21 7.08 7.68 -4.53
C GLY A 21 6.45 7.10 -5.81
N LYS A 22 6.20 5.79 -5.86
CA LYS A 22 5.67 5.07 -7.04
C LYS A 22 4.17 4.81 -6.91
N LEU A 23 3.39 5.86 -6.63
CA LEU A 23 1.97 5.74 -6.28
C LEU A 23 1.14 5.22 -7.46
N GLU A 24 1.51 5.59 -8.68
CA GLU A 24 0.91 5.14 -9.94
C GLU A 24 0.94 3.62 -10.16
N GLN A 25 1.78 2.88 -9.42
CA GLN A 25 1.81 1.43 -9.49
C GLN A 25 0.70 0.76 -8.67
N ILE A 26 0.20 1.43 -7.63
CA ILE A 26 -0.78 0.85 -6.70
C ILE A 26 -2.10 0.52 -7.41
N PRO A 27 -2.66 1.37 -8.28
CA PRO A 27 -3.85 1.01 -9.07
C PRO A 27 -3.69 -0.26 -9.91
N LEU A 28 -2.47 -0.59 -10.36
CA LEU A 28 -2.25 -1.74 -11.24
C LEU A 28 -2.56 -3.09 -10.57
N LEU A 29 -2.63 -3.12 -9.23
CA LEU A 29 -3.15 -4.26 -8.46
C LEU A 29 -4.58 -4.66 -8.85
N PHE A 30 -5.30 -3.78 -9.55
CA PHE A 30 -6.70 -3.96 -9.96
C PHE A 30 -6.87 -4.26 -11.45
N CYS A 31 -5.79 -4.52 -12.22
CA CYS A 31 -5.87 -4.88 -13.65
C CYS A 31 -6.36 -6.32 -13.94
N GLY A 32 -7.17 -6.91 -13.04
CA GLY A 32 -7.71 -8.26 -13.17
C GLY A 32 -7.08 -9.26 -12.21
N LYS A 33 -6.89 -10.51 -12.66
CA LYS A 33 -6.24 -11.55 -11.85
C LYS A 33 -4.72 -11.39 -11.93
N THR A 34 -4.19 -10.57 -11.03
CA THR A 34 -2.75 -10.26 -10.99
C THR A 34 -2.09 -10.84 -9.76
N THR A 35 -0.83 -11.27 -9.88
CA THR A 35 0.02 -11.55 -8.72
C THR A 35 1.03 -10.42 -8.51
N LEU A 36 1.61 -10.30 -7.31
CA LEU A 36 2.65 -9.29 -7.05
C LEU A 36 3.92 -9.53 -7.90
N GLU A 37 4.17 -10.78 -8.29
CA GLU A 37 5.32 -11.16 -9.14
C GLU A 37 5.17 -10.56 -10.55
N ASP A 38 3.94 -10.40 -11.02
CA ASP A 38 3.62 -9.87 -12.35
C ASP A 38 3.67 -8.33 -12.43
N MET A 39 3.75 -7.62 -11.29
CA MET A 39 3.60 -6.15 -11.26
C MET A 39 4.61 -5.40 -12.13
N ARG A 40 5.83 -5.93 -12.26
CA ARG A 40 6.84 -5.33 -13.14
C ARG A 40 6.41 -5.44 -14.61
N THR A 41 6.02 -6.65 -15.03
CA THR A 41 5.60 -6.93 -16.40
C THR A 41 4.32 -6.17 -16.73
N LEU A 42 3.35 -6.20 -15.83
CA LEU A 42 2.09 -5.49 -15.98
C LEU A 42 2.28 -4.00 -16.18
N ARG A 43 3.16 -3.37 -15.38
CA ARG A 43 3.50 -1.96 -15.56
C ARG A 43 4.05 -1.70 -16.96
N GLN A 44 5.02 -2.51 -17.40
CA GLN A 44 5.61 -2.34 -18.72
C GLN A 44 4.54 -2.47 -19.83
N LEU A 45 3.66 -3.46 -19.73
CA LEU A 45 2.59 -3.64 -20.72
C LEU A 45 1.57 -2.49 -20.72
N VAL A 46 1.32 -1.87 -19.57
CA VAL A 46 0.47 -0.66 -19.48
C VAL A 46 1.19 0.54 -20.08
N ASP A 47 2.48 0.73 -19.79
CA ASP A 47 3.30 1.80 -20.34
C ASP A 47 3.43 1.69 -21.87
N GLU A 48 3.46 0.46 -22.41
CA GLU A 48 3.44 0.16 -23.86
C GLU A 48 2.03 0.23 -24.49
N GLY A 49 0.97 0.42 -23.70
CA GLY A 49 -0.42 0.47 -24.18
C GLY A 49 -1.01 -0.89 -24.58
N LEU A 50 -0.30 -1.99 -24.31
CA LEU A 50 -0.76 -3.36 -24.58
C LEU A 50 -1.79 -3.84 -23.55
N VAL A 51 -1.76 -3.28 -22.34
CA VAL A 51 -2.74 -3.54 -21.28
C VAL A 51 -3.45 -2.25 -20.90
N ALA A 52 -4.77 -2.30 -20.84
CA ALA A 52 -5.56 -1.16 -20.39
C ALA A 52 -5.40 -0.97 -18.85
N PRO A 53 -5.31 0.29 -18.39
CA PRO A 53 -5.33 0.58 -16.95
C PRO A 53 -6.63 0.09 -16.29
N PRO A 54 -6.65 -0.09 -14.96
CA PRO A 54 -7.79 -0.66 -14.25
C PRO A 54 -9.03 0.23 -14.40
N LYS A 55 -10.10 -0.31 -15.00
CA LYS A 55 -11.37 0.44 -15.16
C LYS A 55 -12.08 0.70 -13.84
N TYR A 56 -11.97 -0.24 -12.89
CA TYR A 56 -12.68 -0.18 -11.61
C TYR A 56 -11.68 -0.12 -10.47
N LEU A 57 -11.67 1.02 -9.76
CA LEU A 57 -10.91 1.20 -8.53
C LEU A 57 -11.86 1.31 -7.34
N PRO A 58 -11.60 0.59 -6.23
CA PRO A 58 -12.32 0.81 -4.99
C PRO A 58 -12.11 2.25 -4.50
N PRO A 59 -13.10 2.86 -3.83
CA PRO A 59 -13.04 4.27 -3.44
C PRO A 59 -11.78 4.62 -2.62
N GLN A 60 -11.28 3.70 -1.80
CA GLN A 60 -10.08 3.88 -0.99
C GLN A 60 -8.78 4.01 -1.82
N PHE A 61 -8.78 3.51 -3.05
CA PHE A 61 -7.62 3.52 -3.96
C PHE A 61 -7.74 4.59 -5.06
N ARG A 62 -8.86 5.33 -5.09
CA ARG A 62 -9.06 6.42 -6.05
C ARG A 62 -8.25 7.66 -5.67
N ASP A 63 -8.12 7.94 -4.38
CA ASP A 63 -7.29 9.03 -3.86
C ASP A 63 -5.95 8.49 -3.35
N LEU A 64 -4.94 8.55 -4.22
CA LEU A 64 -3.58 8.10 -3.90
C LEU A 64 -2.91 9.00 -2.86
N ASN A 65 -3.30 10.26 -2.74
CA ASN A 65 -2.74 11.18 -1.75
C ASN A 65 -3.24 10.80 -0.35
N ALA A 66 -4.55 10.55 -0.21
CA ALA A 66 -5.12 10.04 1.03
C ALA A 66 -4.51 8.68 1.42
N LEU A 67 -4.34 7.77 0.45
CA LEU A 67 -3.69 6.49 0.69
C LEU A 67 -2.24 6.66 1.17
N SER A 68 -1.48 7.55 0.52
CA SER A 68 -0.10 7.86 0.90
C SER A 68 -0.03 8.42 2.33
N ALA A 69 -0.91 9.36 2.68
CA ALA A 69 -0.98 9.91 4.02
C ALA A 69 -1.26 8.82 5.06
N TRP A 70 -2.17 7.90 4.76
CA TRP A 70 -2.49 6.79 5.64
C TRP A 70 -1.32 5.80 5.82
N MET A 71 -0.61 5.47 4.74
CA MET A 71 0.56 4.59 4.81
C MET A 71 1.71 5.23 5.59
N CYS A 72 1.93 6.54 5.44
CA CYS A 72 2.90 7.28 6.25
C CYS A 72 2.54 7.24 7.74
N PHE A 73 1.28 7.47 8.08
CA PHE A 73 0.80 7.41 9.46
C PHE A 73 0.90 5.99 10.03
N SER A 74 0.50 4.97 9.29
CA SER A 74 0.64 3.57 9.71
C SER A 74 2.11 3.20 9.93
N ASN A 75 3.01 3.64 9.04
CA ASN A 75 4.44 3.44 9.23
C ASN A 75 4.94 4.11 10.53
N PHE A 76 4.49 5.33 10.81
CA PHE A 76 4.82 6.02 12.05
C PHE A 76 4.36 5.25 13.30
N LEU A 77 3.10 4.80 13.32
CA LEU A 77 2.57 4.01 14.44
C LEU A 77 3.33 2.72 14.69
N ASN A 78 3.76 2.02 13.62
CA ASN A 78 4.55 0.79 13.75
C ASN A 78 5.94 1.01 14.38
N HIS A 79 6.45 2.26 14.40
CA HIS A 79 7.73 2.61 15.04
C HIS A 79 7.56 3.26 16.42
N LEU A 80 6.31 3.44 16.87
CA LEU A 80 6.02 4.03 18.16
C LEU A 80 6.23 3.00 19.28
N SER A 81 7.01 3.35 20.31
CA SER A 81 7.23 2.49 21.46
C SER A 81 6.08 2.68 22.45
N LEU A 82 5.28 1.63 22.65
CA LEU A 82 4.18 1.65 23.62
C LEU A 82 4.69 1.89 25.04
N ASP A 83 5.85 1.34 25.41
CA ASP A 83 6.46 1.57 26.74
C ASP A 83 6.75 3.06 26.99
N ARG A 84 7.20 3.79 25.95
CA ARG A 84 7.44 5.23 26.06
C ARG A 84 6.14 6.02 26.15
N ILE A 85 5.12 5.63 25.38
CA ILE A 85 3.79 6.21 25.49
C ILE A 85 3.29 6.02 26.92
N GLU A 86 3.31 4.79 27.43
CA GLU A 86 2.82 4.48 28.78
C GLU A 86 3.55 5.29 29.85
N ALA A 87 4.88 5.42 29.76
CA ALA A 87 5.66 6.25 30.68
C ALA A 87 5.30 7.75 30.59
N ASP A 88 5.07 8.29 29.39
CA ASP A 88 4.69 9.70 29.19
C ASP A 88 3.27 9.99 29.75
N TYR A 89 2.34 9.05 29.60
CA TYR A 89 0.96 9.20 30.07
C TYR A 89 0.73 8.75 31.51
N ALA A 90 1.66 8.05 32.16
CA ALA A 90 1.55 7.60 33.56
C ALA A 90 1.41 8.74 34.59
N ASN A 91 1.74 9.97 34.22
CA ASN A 91 1.55 11.15 35.06
C ASN A 91 0.26 11.93 34.75
N ILE A 92 -0.45 11.57 33.67
CA ILE A 92 -1.70 12.22 33.21
C ILE A 92 -2.91 11.31 33.46
N LEU A 93 -2.71 9.99 33.41
CA LEU A 93 -3.66 8.94 33.85
C LEU A 93 -3.33 8.50 35.27
#